data_AF-A0A522X610-F1
#
_entry.id   AF-A0A522X610-F1
#
_cell.length_a   1.000
_cell.length_b   1.000
_cell.length_c   1.000
_cell.angle_alpha   90.00
_cell.angle_beta   90.00
_cell.angle_gamma   90.00
#
_symmetry.space_group_name_H-M   'P 1'
#
loop_
_entity.id
_entity.type
_entity.pdbx_description
1 polymer ?
#
loop_
_entity_poly.entity_id
_entity_poly.type
_entity_poly.pdbx_seq_one_letter_code
_entity_poly.pdbx_strand_id
1 'polypeptide(L)'
;MPFIPHTEQDIQSMLASIGAKNIDALFDEIPSDLKSGKLVAVGDGLNEMQVTRLMHERAAQDAPPLNFIGAGAYEHHIPAAVWEIATRGEFYTAYTPYQAEASQGTLQVLYEYQTMIASLTGMDVSNASMYDGASALAEAILMAVRAHKTSRRILLPASVNPLYRSVVSSIVRLQNIELIDIPFDATTGITDQNALEQYAGSDIAALVIPQPNFFGALEDVDALTAWAHA
;
A
#
# COMPACT_ATOMS: atom_id res chain seq x y z
N MET A 1 7.43 -3.25 -29.45
CA MET A 1 8.63 -4.11 -29.31
C MET A 1 8.15 -5.53 -29.02
N PRO A 2 8.69 -6.57 -29.66
CA PRO A 2 8.37 -7.93 -29.23
C PRO A 2 8.80 -8.13 -27.77
N PHE A 3 7.96 -8.77 -26.97
CA PHE A 3 8.26 -9.02 -25.55
C PHE A 3 9.48 -9.94 -25.38
N ILE A 4 9.65 -10.88 -26.32
CA ILE A 4 10.83 -11.75 -26.38
C ILE A 4 11.88 -11.05 -27.23
N PRO A 5 13.08 -10.77 -26.68
CA PRO A 5 14.10 -10.00 -27.38
C PRO A 5 14.95 -10.84 -28.34
N HIS A 6 14.97 -12.16 -28.16
CA HIS A 6 15.84 -13.07 -28.91
C HIS A 6 15.19 -13.50 -30.23
N THR A 7 15.95 -13.40 -31.31
CA THR A 7 15.61 -13.99 -32.60
C THR A 7 15.86 -15.51 -32.58
N GLU A 8 15.34 -16.23 -33.59
CA GLU A 8 15.66 -17.66 -33.77
C GLU A 8 17.17 -17.90 -33.88
N GLN A 9 17.91 -16.99 -34.50
CA GLN A 9 19.36 -17.08 -34.64
C GLN A 9 20.10 -16.88 -33.30
N ASP A 10 19.62 -15.96 -32.46
CA ASP A 10 20.15 -15.78 -31.10
C ASP A 10 19.93 -17.05 -30.28
N ILE A 11 18.71 -17.60 -30.32
CA ILE A 11 18.35 -18.84 -29.61
C ILE A 11 19.26 -19.99 -30.06
N GLN A 12 19.46 -20.19 -31.37
CA GLN A 12 20.35 -21.23 -31.89
C GLN A 12 21.80 -21.06 -31.43
N SER A 13 22.31 -19.82 -31.43
CA SER A 13 23.68 -19.52 -31.01
C SER A 13 23.88 -19.76 -29.51
N MET A 14 22.90 -19.35 -28.69
CA MET A 14 22.91 -19.59 -27.24
C MET A 14 22.86 -21.07 -26.90
N LEU A 15 21.98 -21.84 -27.56
CA LEU A 15 21.87 -23.30 -27.37
C LEU A 15 23.18 -24.02 -27.75
N ALA A 16 23.80 -23.64 -28.87
CA ALA A 16 25.08 -24.20 -29.29
C ALA A 16 26.21 -23.91 -28.28
N SER A 17 26.22 -22.71 -27.68
CA SER A 17 27.21 -22.31 -26.67
C SER A 17 27.19 -23.20 -25.43
N ILE A 18 26.00 -23.65 -25.01
CA ILE A 18 25.81 -24.52 -23.83
C ILE A 18 25.69 -26.01 -24.18
N GLY A 19 25.79 -26.38 -25.47
CA GLY A 19 25.65 -27.76 -25.94
C GLY A 19 24.24 -28.35 -25.84
N ALA A 20 23.21 -27.52 -25.68
CA ALA A 20 21.82 -27.96 -25.61
C ALA A 20 21.21 -28.13 -27.00
N LYS A 21 20.37 -29.16 -27.18
CA LYS A 21 19.78 -29.49 -28.49
C LYS A 21 18.61 -28.60 -28.86
N ASN A 22 17.81 -28.19 -27.87
CA ASN A 22 16.60 -27.37 -28.02
C ASN A 22 16.24 -26.76 -26.66
N ILE A 23 15.24 -25.88 -26.65
CA ILE A 23 14.74 -25.23 -25.43
C ILE A 23 14.18 -26.26 -24.43
N ASP A 24 13.46 -27.29 -24.90
CA ASP A 24 12.85 -28.29 -24.02
C ASP A 24 13.88 -29.06 -23.18
N ALA A 25 15.08 -29.27 -23.71
CA ALA A 25 16.19 -29.90 -23.01
C ALA A 25 16.71 -29.08 -21.82
N LEU A 26 16.40 -27.78 -21.74
CA LEU A 26 16.75 -26.93 -20.59
C LEU A 26 15.85 -27.17 -19.37
N PHE A 27 14.77 -27.93 -19.53
CA PHE A 27 13.75 -28.18 -18.51
C PHE A 27 13.53 -29.69 -18.28
N ASP A 28 14.55 -30.51 -18.50
CA ASP A 28 14.50 -31.96 -18.30
C ASP A 28 14.47 -32.36 -16.81
N GLU A 29 14.96 -31.49 -15.93
CA GLU A 29 14.90 -31.63 -14.47
C GLU A 29 13.47 -31.57 -13.90
N ILE A 30 12.52 -30.98 -14.63
CA ILE A 30 11.12 -30.90 -14.19
C ILE A 30 10.47 -32.28 -14.39
N PRO A 31 10.02 -32.96 -13.31
CA PRO A 31 9.31 -34.23 -13.41
C PRO A 31 8.11 -34.15 -14.35
N SER A 32 7.90 -35.19 -15.17
CA SER A 32 6.87 -35.18 -16.22
C SER A 32 5.44 -35.03 -15.68
N ASP A 33 5.20 -35.51 -14.46
CA ASP A 33 3.93 -35.39 -13.74
C ASP A 33 3.65 -33.98 -13.20
N LEU A 34 4.69 -33.13 -13.10
CA LEU A 34 4.56 -31.71 -12.72
C LEU A 34 4.44 -30.76 -13.91
N LYS A 35 4.66 -31.23 -15.14
CA LYS A 35 4.56 -30.39 -16.34
C LYS A 35 3.10 -30.03 -16.60
N SER A 36 2.76 -28.74 -16.46
CA SER A 36 1.50 -28.21 -16.93
C SER A 36 1.47 -28.38 -18.45
N GLY A 37 0.54 -29.18 -18.98
CA GLY A 37 0.39 -29.38 -20.42
C GLY A 37 -0.05 -28.10 -21.14
N LYS A 38 -0.91 -28.23 -22.16
CA LYS A 38 -1.42 -27.03 -22.85
C LYS A 38 -2.27 -26.19 -21.89
N LEU A 39 -2.08 -24.87 -21.94
CA LEU A 39 -2.93 -23.92 -21.23
C LEU A 39 -4.30 -23.88 -21.91
N VAL A 40 -5.27 -24.65 -21.38
CA VAL A 40 -6.62 -24.76 -21.96
C VAL A 40 -7.58 -23.64 -21.52
N ALA A 41 -7.23 -22.92 -20.45
CA ALA A 41 -8.06 -21.86 -19.88
C ALA A 41 -7.67 -20.45 -20.39
N VAL A 42 -6.60 -20.33 -21.17
CA VAL A 42 -6.13 -19.07 -21.73
C VAL A 42 -6.57 -19.01 -23.20
N GLY A 43 -7.24 -17.92 -23.58
CA GLY A 43 -7.67 -17.72 -24.96
C GLY A 43 -6.50 -17.46 -25.91
N ASP A 44 -6.81 -17.35 -27.20
CA ASP A 44 -5.81 -17.04 -28.22
C ASP A 44 -5.15 -15.68 -27.97
N GLY A 45 -3.87 -15.57 -28.31
CA GLY A 45 -3.12 -14.34 -28.21
C GLY A 45 -3.69 -13.26 -29.12
N LEU A 46 -3.87 -12.05 -28.58
CA LEU A 46 -4.26 -10.86 -29.31
C LEU A 46 -3.02 -10.01 -29.64
N ASN A 47 -3.02 -9.35 -30.79
CA ASN A 47 -2.01 -8.33 -31.08
C ASN A 47 -2.26 -7.04 -30.26
N GLU A 48 -1.26 -6.16 -30.22
CA GLU A 48 -1.31 -4.93 -29.42
C GLU A 48 -2.55 -4.06 -29.73
N MET A 49 -2.90 -3.88 -31.01
CA MET A 49 -4.06 -3.08 -31.40
C MET A 49 -5.39 -3.72 -30.93
N GLN A 50 -5.49 -5.04 -31.00
CA GLN A 50 -6.67 -5.78 -30.54
C GLN A 50 -6.82 -5.69 -29.02
N VAL A 51 -5.72 -5.85 -28.26
CA VAL A 51 -5.74 -5.71 -26.80
C VAL A 51 -6.12 -4.29 -26.39
N THR A 52 -5.49 -3.27 -27.00
CA THR A 52 -5.78 -1.87 -26.70
C THR A 52 -7.25 -1.53 -26.95
N ARG A 53 -7.81 -1.96 -28.10
CA ARG A 53 -9.23 -1.76 -28.38
C ARG A 53 -10.11 -2.46 -27.35
N LEU A 54 -9.82 -3.71 -27.03
CA LEU A 54 -10.56 -4.47 -26.03
C LEU A 54 -10.53 -3.76 -24.66
N MET A 55 -9.38 -3.27 -24.21
CA MET A 55 -9.26 -2.57 -22.92
C MET A 55 -10.07 -1.26 -22.91
N HIS A 56 -10.08 -0.50 -24.01
CA HIS A 56 -10.95 0.68 -24.13
C HIS A 56 -12.44 0.32 -24.09
N GLU A 57 -12.86 -0.75 -24.77
CA GLU A 57 -14.25 -1.23 -24.74
C GLU A 57 -14.67 -1.70 -23.34
N ARG A 58 -13.75 -2.24 -22.53
CA ARG A 58 -14.00 -2.59 -21.12
C ARG A 58 -14.09 -1.36 -20.24
N ALA A 59 -13.12 -0.45 -20.34
CA ALA A 59 -13.11 0.78 -19.56
C ALA A 59 -14.36 1.64 -19.80
N ALA A 60 -14.92 1.63 -21.03
CA ALA A 60 -16.15 2.34 -21.35
C ALA A 60 -17.43 1.78 -20.69
N GLN A 61 -17.34 0.62 -20.03
CA GLN A 61 -18.45 0.03 -19.26
C GLN A 61 -18.56 0.64 -17.86
N ASP A 62 -17.48 1.25 -17.37
CA ASP A 62 -17.47 1.97 -16.10
C ASP A 62 -18.00 3.39 -16.31
N ALA A 63 -18.75 3.89 -15.33
CA ALA A 63 -19.15 5.29 -15.28
C ALA A 63 -18.18 6.08 -14.40
N PRO A 64 -17.72 7.28 -14.81
CA PRO A 64 -16.98 8.20 -13.94
C PRO A 64 -17.94 9.24 -13.32
N PRO A 65 -18.75 8.91 -12.29
CA PRO A 65 -19.58 9.89 -11.62
C PRO A 65 -18.72 10.84 -10.77
N LEU A 66 -19.24 12.06 -10.54
CA LEU A 66 -18.75 12.88 -9.43
C LEU A 66 -18.97 12.12 -8.12
N ASN A 67 -17.90 11.91 -7.36
CA ASN A 67 -17.93 11.06 -6.17
C ASN A 67 -17.50 11.83 -4.92
N PHE A 68 -18.46 12.03 -4.01
CA PHE A 68 -18.25 12.70 -2.72
C PHE A 68 -18.36 11.75 -1.52
N ILE A 69 -18.24 10.43 -1.73
CA ILE A 69 -18.27 9.44 -0.65
C ILE A 69 -17.10 9.64 0.34
N GLY A 70 -15.96 10.16 -0.15
CA GLY A 70 -14.78 10.42 0.67
C GLY A 70 -14.16 9.12 1.19
N ALA A 71 -14.15 8.93 2.51
CA ALA A 71 -13.65 7.71 3.15
C ALA A 71 -12.18 7.35 2.80
N GLY A 72 -11.30 8.36 2.65
CA GLY A 72 -9.88 8.16 2.35
C GLY A 72 -9.51 8.24 0.87
N ALA A 73 -10.48 8.33 -0.04
CA ALA A 73 -10.25 8.59 -1.46
C ALA A 73 -11.04 9.83 -1.89
N TYR A 74 -10.31 10.87 -2.33
CA TYR A 74 -10.89 12.16 -2.65
C TYR A 74 -10.51 12.57 -4.07
N GLU A 75 -11.50 12.98 -4.84
CA GLU A 75 -11.27 13.54 -6.17
C GLU A 75 -10.44 14.83 -6.07
N HIS A 76 -9.36 14.92 -6.85
CA HIS A 76 -8.47 16.06 -6.84
C HIS A 76 -7.84 16.25 -8.23
N HIS A 77 -7.44 17.49 -8.54
CA HIS A 77 -6.77 17.80 -9.78
C HIS A 77 -5.34 17.24 -9.79
N ILE A 78 -5.04 16.36 -10.75
CA ILE A 78 -3.70 15.85 -11.01
C ILE A 78 -3.07 16.69 -12.13
N PRO A 79 -1.99 17.46 -11.86
CA PRO A 79 -1.32 18.24 -12.89
C PRO A 79 -0.84 17.38 -14.06
N ALA A 80 -1.00 17.86 -15.30
CA ALA A 80 -0.63 17.11 -16.51
C ALA A 80 0.83 16.62 -16.51
N ALA A 81 1.74 17.39 -15.91
CA ALA A 81 3.15 17.00 -15.75
C ALA A 81 3.35 15.68 -15.00
N VAL A 82 2.42 15.31 -14.09
CA VAL A 82 2.48 14.03 -13.37
C VAL A 82 2.29 12.86 -14.33
N TRP A 83 1.33 12.96 -15.27
CA TRP A 83 1.10 11.91 -16.27
C TRP A 83 2.24 11.80 -17.27
N GLU A 84 2.84 12.93 -17.65
CA GLU A 84 4.05 12.95 -18.49
C GLU A 84 5.23 12.25 -17.79
N ILE A 85 5.38 12.38 -16.47
CA ILE A 85 6.44 11.67 -15.73
C ILE A 85 6.10 10.19 -15.55
N ALA A 86 4.86 9.85 -15.19
CA ALA A 86 4.43 8.49 -14.89
C ALA A 86 4.58 7.53 -16.09
N THR A 87 4.56 8.05 -17.31
CA THR A 87 4.69 7.28 -18.56
C THR A 87 6.14 7.12 -19.03
N ARG A 88 7.10 7.79 -18.39
CA ARG A 88 8.51 7.74 -18.77
C ARG A 88 9.20 6.48 -18.26
N GLY A 89 9.82 5.74 -19.18
CA GLY A 89 10.52 4.48 -18.91
C GLY A 89 11.56 4.59 -17.81
N GLU A 90 12.33 5.66 -17.82
CA GLU A 90 13.38 5.97 -16.86
C GLU A 90 12.88 6.17 -15.42
N PHE A 91 11.60 6.49 -15.23
CA PHE A 91 10.97 6.58 -13.90
C PHE A 91 10.26 5.29 -13.51
N TYR A 92 9.59 4.60 -14.46
CA TYR A 92 8.77 3.44 -14.13
C TYR A 92 9.53 2.11 -14.12
N THR A 93 10.59 1.96 -14.93
CA THR A 93 11.28 0.66 -15.12
C THR A 93 12.39 0.42 -14.10
N ALA A 94 12.95 1.47 -13.51
CA ALA A 94 13.96 1.33 -12.48
C ALA A 94 13.36 0.65 -11.23
N TYR A 95 14.11 -0.25 -10.62
CA TYR A 95 13.70 -0.92 -9.39
C TYR A 95 14.24 -0.20 -8.15
N THR A 96 14.18 -0.85 -6.98
CA THR A 96 14.72 -0.33 -5.73
C THR A 96 16.15 0.22 -5.93
N PRO A 97 16.46 1.42 -5.42
CA PRO A 97 17.73 2.11 -5.66
C PRO A 97 18.88 1.50 -4.84
N TYR A 98 19.19 0.21 -5.05
CA TYR A 98 20.29 -0.50 -4.40
C TYR A 98 21.67 0.03 -4.80
N GLN A 99 21.79 0.62 -5.99
CA GLN A 99 23.01 1.26 -6.48
C GLN A 99 22.83 2.78 -6.40
N ALA A 100 23.08 3.34 -5.22
CA ALA A 100 22.75 4.72 -4.89
C ALA A 100 23.37 5.73 -5.87
N GLU A 101 24.62 5.51 -6.30
CA GLU A 101 25.36 6.36 -7.24
C GLU A 101 24.69 6.42 -8.62
N ALA A 102 23.99 5.35 -9.01
CA ALA A 102 23.25 5.26 -10.27
C ALA A 102 21.76 5.63 -10.11
N SER A 103 21.31 6.04 -8.93
CA SER A 103 19.91 6.28 -8.61
C SER A 103 19.64 7.62 -7.90
N GLN A 104 20.58 8.57 -7.99
CA GLN A 104 20.48 9.87 -7.29
C GLN A 104 19.21 10.64 -7.63
N GLY A 105 18.68 10.54 -8.86
CA GLY A 105 17.41 11.18 -9.23
C GLY A 105 16.22 10.65 -8.42
N THR A 106 16.06 9.34 -8.34
CA THR A 106 15.01 8.70 -7.52
C THR A 106 15.20 8.99 -6.04
N LEU A 107 16.44 8.90 -5.54
CA LEU A 107 16.75 9.17 -4.13
C LEU A 107 16.45 10.63 -3.74
N GLN A 108 16.70 11.58 -4.64
CA GLN A 108 16.35 12.99 -4.44
C GLN A 108 14.83 13.16 -4.31
N VAL A 109 14.03 12.54 -5.19
CA VAL A 109 12.56 12.60 -5.12
C VAL A 109 12.04 11.97 -3.81
N LEU A 110 12.63 10.86 -3.37
CA LEU A 110 12.27 10.24 -2.09
C LEU A 110 12.60 11.14 -0.90
N TYR A 111 13.76 11.81 -0.92
CA TYR A 111 14.13 12.78 0.11
C TYR A 111 13.17 13.97 0.16
N GLU A 112 12.75 14.48 -1.01
CA GLU A 112 11.75 15.56 -1.11
C GLU A 112 10.39 15.11 -0.56
N TYR A 113 9.93 13.89 -0.87
CA TYR A 113 8.74 13.31 -0.28
C TYR A 113 8.84 13.23 1.25
N GLN A 114 9.95 12.69 1.78
CA GLN A 114 10.17 12.57 3.21
C GLN A 114 10.14 13.93 3.90
N THR A 115 10.81 14.92 3.31
CA THR A 115 10.88 16.31 3.81
C THR A 115 9.48 16.94 3.82
N MET A 116 8.70 16.75 2.76
CA MET A 116 7.33 17.25 2.66
C MET A 116 6.43 16.64 3.73
N ILE A 117 6.47 15.31 3.91
CA ILE A 117 5.64 14.63 4.92
C ILE A 117 6.04 15.00 6.34
N ALA A 118 7.34 15.05 6.64
CA ALA A 118 7.85 15.50 7.94
C ALA A 118 7.38 16.94 8.24
N SER A 119 7.50 17.86 7.27
CA SER A 119 7.04 19.24 7.42
C SER A 119 5.52 19.36 7.59
N LEU A 120 4.74 18.57 6.83
CA LEU A 120 3.28 18.59 6.89
C LEU A 120 2.74 18.04 8.22
N THR A 121 3.37 16.99 8.74
CA THR A 121 2.95 16.31 9.98
C THR A 121 3.59 16.90 11.24
N GLY A 122 4.61 17.75 11.09
CA GLY A 122 5.39 18.26 12.22
C GLY A 122 6.23 17.19 12.92
N MET A 123 6.55 16.08 12.24
CA MET A 123 7.32 14.96 12.79
C MET A 123 8.78 15.03 12.38
N ASP A 124 9.68 14.45 13.18
CA ASP A 124 11.13 14.50 12.94
C ASP A 124 11.57 13.73 11.70
N VAL A 125 10.89 12.63 11.37
CA VAL A 125 11.26 11.73 10.26
C VAL A 125 10.03 11.16 9.57
N SER A 126 10.18 10.87 8.28
CA SER A 126 9.24 10.07 7.49
C SER A 126 10.00 8.99 6.73
N ASN A 127 9.37 7.85 6.50
CA ASN A 127 9.92 6.82 5.61
C ASN A 127 9.65 7.17 4.13
N ALA A 128 10.11 6.31 3.22
CA ALA A 128 9.92 6.47 1.79
C ALA A 128 8.61 5.82 1.30
N SER A 129 7.49 6.06 2.00
CA SER A 129 6.12 5.54 1.77
C SER A 129 5.78 4.18 2.39
N MET A 130 4.48 3.86 2.36
CA MET A 130 3.83 2.60 2.74
C MET A 130 2.82 2.23 1.64
N TYR A 131 2.25 1.02 1.67
CA TYR A 131 1.30 0.57 0.65
C TYR A 131 0.00 1.40 0.62
N ASP A 132 -0.58 1.66 1.78
CA ASP A 132 -1.79 2.47 1.94
C ASP A 132 -1.92 2.98 3.40
N GLY A 133 -2.93 3.81 3.67
CA GLY A 133 -3.15 4.34 5.02
C GLY A 133 -3.61 3.28 6.04
N ALA A 134 -4.24 2.19 5.59
CA ALA A 134 -4.75 1.13 6.44
C ALA A 134 -3.63 0.26 7.01
N SER A 135 -2.72 -0.18 6.14
CA SER A 135 -1.50 -0.90 6.48
C SER A 135 -0.51 -0.02 7.26
N ALA A 136 -0.41 1.27 6.92
CA ALA A 136 0.38 2.23 7.69
C ALA A 136 -0.11 2.37 9.15
N LEU A 137 -1.43 2.42 9.37
CA LEU A 137 -2.01 2.42 10.72
C LEU A 137 -1.67 1.14 11.49
N ALA A 138 -1.73 -0.02 10.83
CA ALA A 138 -1.35 -1.28 11.45
C ALA A 138 0.14 -1.30 11.85
N GLU A 139 1.03 -0.78 11.01
CA GLU A 139 2.46 -0.68 11.33
C GLU A 139 2.74 0.34 12.44
N ALA A 140 1.99 1.45 12.52
CA ALA A 140 2.06 2.37 13.64
C ALA A 140 1.66 1.70 14.97
N ILE A 141 0.61 0.88 14.96
CA ILE A 141 0.20 0.07 16.12
C ILE A 141 1.30 -0.93 16.51
N LEU A 142 1.88 -1.64 15.54
CA LEU A 142 2.98 -2.58 15.80
C LEU A 142 4.21 -1.86 16.35
N MET A 143 4.51 -0.65 15.87
CA MET A 143 5.58 0.19 16.38
C MET A 143 5.31 0.60 17.83
N ALA A 144 4.09 1.04 18.16
CA ALA A 144 3.71 1.41 19.52
C ALA A 144 3.84 0.23 20.50
N VAL A 145 3.36 -0.96 20.12
CA VAL A 145 3.53 -2.18 20.94
C VAL A 145 5.01 -2.49 21.18
N ARG A 146 5.85 -2.41 20.14
CA ARG A 146 7.30 -2.66 20.26
C ARG A 146 7.99 -1.60 21.14
N ALA A 147 7.57 -0.33 21.05
CA ALA A 147 8.11 0.76 21.86
C ALA A 147 7.70 0.65 23.34
N HIS A 148 6.45 0.27 23.61
CA HIS A 148 5.93 0.08 24.97
C HIS A 148 6.50 -1.18 25.65
N LYS A 149 6.86 -2.22 24.87
CA LYS A 149 7.49 -3.50 25.29
C LYS A 149 6.60 -4.45 26.10
N THR A 150 5.71 -3.95 26.94
CA THR A 150 4.85 -4.76 27.84
C THR A 150 3.40 -4.82 27.39
N SER A 151 2.76 -3.67 27.17
CA SER A 151 1.37 -3.61 26.74
C SER A 151 1.22 -4.07 25.29
N ARG A 152 0.10 -4.75 25.04
CA ARG A 152 -0.37 -5.11 23.69
C ARG A 152 -1.80 -4.63 23.45
N ARG A 153 -2.26 -3.68 24.27
CA ARG A 153 -3.64 -3.18 24.26
C ARG A 153 -3.67 -1.83 23.55
N ILE A 154 -4.56 -1.68 22.58
CA ILE A 154 -4.66 -0.49 21.72
C ILE A 154 -6.07 0.04 21.81
N LEU A 155 -6.22 1.31 22.18
CA LEU A 155 -7.50 2.00 22.14
C LEU A 155 -7.73 2.51 20.72
N LEU A 156 -8.76 1.97 20.05
CA LEU A 156 -9.07 2.21 18.66
C LEU A 156 -10.48 2.80 18.54
N PRO A 157 -10.61 4.14 18.37
CA PRO A 157 -11.92 4.77 18.21
C PRO A 157 -12.74 4.17 17.08
N ALA A 158 -14.04 4.01 17.33
CA ALA A 158 -15.02 3.58 16.33
C ALA A 158 -15.21 4.63 15.21
N SER A 159 -14.71 5.85 15.40
CA SER A 159 -14.66 6.92 14.39
C SER A 159 -13.51 6.76 13.37
N VAL A 160 -12.61 5.78 13.53
CA VAL A 160 -11.61 5.42 12.50
C VAL A 160 -12.30 4.76 11.31
N ASN A 161 -11.78 4.97 10.09
CA ASN A 161 -12.30 4.37 8.86
C ASN A 161 -12.52 2.84 9.02
N PRO A 162 -13.72 2.31 8.73
CA PRO A 162 -14.05 0.90 8.94
C PRO A 162 -13.18 -0.06 8.11
N LEU A 163 -12.74 0.34 6.91
CA LEU A 163 -11.79 -0.46 6.12
C LEU A 163 -10.42 -0.52 6.80
N TYR A 164 -9.97 0.59 7.37
CA TYR A 164 -8.68 0.64 8.08
C TYR A 164 -8.74 -0.24 9.33
N ARG A 165 -9.85 -0.19 10.09
CA ARG A 165 -10.10 -1.05 11.24
C ARG A 165 -10.08 -2.54 10.86
N SER A 166 -10.69 -2.90 9.73
CA SER A 166 -10.71 -4.28 9.21
C SER A 166 -9.31 -4.79 8.84
N VAL A 167 -8.52 -3.95 8.15
CA VAL A 167 -7.13 -4.26 7.76
C VAL A 167 -6.24 -4.39 9.00
N VAL A 168 -6.32 -3.44 9.93
CA VAL A 168 -5.60 -3.48 11.22
C VAL A 168 -5.90 -4.79 11.94
N SER A 169 -7.18 -5.13 12.14
CA SER A 169 -7.58 -6.39 12.77
C SER A 169 -6.99 -7.60 12.06
N SER A 170 -7.03 -7.62 10.73
CA SER A 170 -6.47 -8.71 9.92
C SER A 170 -4.97 -8.89 10.12
N ILE A 171 -4.22 -7.78 10.23
CA ILE A 171 -2.76 -7.78 10.41
C ILE A 171 -2.37 -8.17 11.84
N VAL A 172 -3.07 -7.65 12.86
CA VAL A 172 -2.61 -7.77 14.26
C VAL A 172 -3.23 -8.94 15.04
N ARG A 173 -4.36 -9.50 14.60
CA ARG A 173 -5.13 -10.50 15.38
C ARG A 173 -4.35 -11.76 15.79
N LEU A 174 -3.36 -12.18 14.99
CA LEU A 174 -2.55 -13.37 15.30
C LEU A 174 -1.32 -13.06 16.18
N GLN A 175 -1.19 -11.82 16.66
CA GLN A 175 -0.02 -11.34 17.39
C GLN A 175 -0.34 -11.02 18.87
N ASN A 176 -1.48 -11.50 19.40
CA ASN A 176 -1.97 -11.20 20.75
C ASN A 176 -2.05 -9.69 21.04
N ILE A 177 -2.43 -8.89 20.04
CA ILE A 177 -2.70 -7.46 20.18
C ILE A 177 -4.21 -7.31 20.35
N GLU A 178 -4.61 -6.71 21.46
CA GLU A 178 -6.00 -6.43 21.78
C GLU A 178 -6.37 -5.05 21.22
N LEU A 179 -7.36 -5.02 20.32
CA LEU A 179 -7.97 -3.79 19.85
C LEU A 179 -9.22 -3.52 20.69
N ILE A 180 -9.23 -2.40 21.39
CA ILE A 180 -10.30 -2.00 22.29
C ILE A 180 -11.07 -0.86 21.64
N ASP A 181 -12.36 -1.09 21.42
CA ASP A 181 -13.21 -0.11 20.75
C ASP A 181 -13.60 1.03 21.70
N ILE A 182 -13.29 2.26 21.28
CA ILE A 182 -13.74 3.47 21.98
C ILE A 182 -14.95 4.05 21.23
N PRO A 183 -16.10 4.23 21.89
CA PRO A 183 -17.27 4.80 21.25
C PRO A 183 -17.04 6.26 20.86
N PHE A 184 -17.90 6.76 19.99
CA PHE A 184 -17.99 8.18 19.66
C PHE A 184 -19.33 8.74 20.15
N ASP A 185 -19.38 10.03 20.42
CA ASP A 185 -20.62 10.72 20.74
C ASP A 185 -21.49 10.84 19.48
N ALA A 186 -22.74 10.36 19.55
CA ALA A 186 -23.62 10.27 18.39
C ALA A 186 -24.11 11.64 17.86
N THR A 187 -23.94 12.72 18.64
CA THR A 187 -24.35 14.08 18.26
C THR A 187 -23.24 14.80 17.53
N THR A 188 -22.01 14.65 18.00
CA THR A 188 -20.81 15.37 17.52
C THR A 188 -19.96 14.54 16.57
N GLY A 189 -20.06 13.21 16.63
CA GLY A 189 -19.30 12.27 15.82
C GLY A 189 -17.84 12.12 16.25
N ILE A 190 -17.40 12.73 17.36
CA ILE A 190 -16.02 12.63 17.88
C ILE A 190 -15.91 11.56 18.97
N THR A 191 -14.69 11.12 19.25
CA THR A 191 -14.39 10.13 20.29
C THR A 191 -14.96 10.56 21.65
N ASP A 192 -15.67 9.65 22.33
CA ASP A 192 -16.20 9.92 23.67
C ASP A 192 -15.06 9.85 24.69
N GLN A 193 -14.57 11.02 25.12
CA GLN A 193 -13.48 11.12 26.09
C GLN A 193 -13.85 10.51 27.45
N ASN A 194 -15.12 10.52 27.86
CA ASN A 194 -15.51 9.91 29.14
C ASN A 194 -15.35 8.39 29.11
N ALA A 195 -15.49 7.77 27.94
CA ALA A 195 -15.25 6.35 27.77
C ALA A 195 -13.77 5.96 27.93
N LEU A 196 -12.84 6.92 27.84
CA LEU A 196 -11.42 6.71 28.06
C LEU A 196 -11.08 6.57 29.55
N GLU A 197 -11.80 7.25 30.45
CA GLU A 197 -11.50 7.29 31.89
C GLU A 197 -11.40 5.91 32.56
N GLN A 198 -12.16 4.92 32.09
CA GLN A 198 -12.08 3.55 32.60
C GLN A 198 -10.72 2.86 32.34
N TYR A 199 -9.94 3.41 31.41
CA TYR A 199 -8.60 2.93 31.04
C TYR A 199 -7.48 3.79 31.63
N ALA A 200 -7.80 4.85 32.38
CA ALA A 200 -6.80 5.68 33.03
C ALA A 200 -5.93 4.83 33.99
N GLY A 201 -4.61 4.96 33.90
CA GLY A 201 -3.65 4.18 34.68
C GLY A 201 -3.57 2.68 34.32
N SER A 202 -4.22 2.24 33.23
CA SER A 202 -4.09 0.88 32.71
C SER A 202 -2.88 0.73 31.78
N ASP A 203 -2.40 -0.50 31.61
CA ASP A 203 -1.30 -0.84 30.67
C ASP A 203 -1.81 -0.80 29.22
N ILE A 204 -1.79 0.38 28.58
CA ILE A 204 -2.23 0.64 27.21
C ILE A 204 -1.03 1.09 26.35
N ALA A 205 -0.81 0.43 25.22
CA ALA A 205 0.32 0.72 24.34
C ALA A 205 0.13 2.00 23.51
N ALA A 206 -1.09 2.28 23.07
CA ALA A 206 -1.42 3.49 22.30
C ALA A 206 -2.92 3.80 22.29
N LEU A 207 -3.22 5.07 22.06
CA LEU A 207 -4.51 5.59 21.58
C LEU A 207 -4.36 6.01 20.12
N VAL A 208 -5.22 5.49 19.24
CA VAL A 208 -5.32 5.95 17.85
C VAL A 208 -6.22 7.18 17.76
N ILE A 209 -5.79 8.22 17.05
CA ILE A 209 -6.58 9.45 16.85
C ILE A 209 -6.69 9.72 15.34
N PRO A 210 -7.86 9.52 14.70
CA PRO A 210 -8.06 9.87 13.30
C PRO A 210 -8.31 11.37 13.15
N GLN A 211 -7.66 12.04 12.19
CA GLN A 211 -7.84 13.49 12.00
C GLN A 211 -7.79 13.91 10.52
N PRO A 212 -8.91 14.41 9.95
CA PRO A 212 -10.29 14.30 10.45
C PRO A 212 -10.71 12.84 10.60
N ASN A 213 -11.75 12.59 11.40
CA ASN A 213 -12.28 11.24 11.56
C ASN A 213 -13.16 10.80 10.38
N PHE A 214 -13.64 9.55 10.39
CA PHE A 214 -14.41 8.98 9.29
C PHE A 214 -15.70 9.77 8.96
N PHE A 215 -16.27 10.46 9.95
CA PHE A 215 -17.47 11.30 9.78
C PHE A 215 -17.15 12.71 9.28
N GLY A 216 -15.87 13.05 9.13
CA GLY A 216 -15.42 14.40 8.77
C GLY A 216 -15.34 15.36 9.95
N ALA A 217 -15.48 14.87 11.19
CA ALA A 217 -15.33 15.69 12.39
C ALA A 217 -13.86 15.80 12.80
N LEU A 218 -13.50 16.90 13.45
CA LEU A 218 -12.17 17.12 14.02
C LEU A 218 -12.18 16.64 15.47
N GLU A 219 -11.28 15.72 15.79
CA GLU A 219 -11.07 15.25 17.16
C GLU A 219 -10.36 16.33 17.99
N ASP A 220 -10.58 16.31 19.31
CA ASP A 220 -9.84 17.15 20.27
C ASP A 220 -8.47 16.53 20.54
N VAL A 221 -7.57 16.69 19.55
CA VAL A 221 -6.26 16.02 19.52
C VAL A 221 -5.42 16.36 20.75
N ASP A 222 -5.48 17.61 21.23
CA ASP A 222 -4.70 18.05 22.39
C ASP A 222 -5.17 17.35 23.66
N ALA A 223 -6.48 17.30 23.92
CA ALA A 223 -7.04 16.60 25.07
C ALA A 223 -6.77 15.10 25.03
N LEU A 224 -6.99 14.47 23.87
CA LEU A 224 -6.75 13.02 23.69
C LEU A 224 -5.27 12.65 23.87
N THR A 225 -4.36 13.49 23.36
CA THR A 225 -2.91 13.27 23.52
C THR A 225 -2.47 13.49 24.97
N ALA A 226 -2.97 14.54 25.63
CA ALA A 226 -2.67 14.80 27.04
C ALA A 226 -3.14 13.65 27.94
N TRP A 227 -4.33 13.12 27.68
CA TRP A 227 -4.85 11.94 28.39
C TRP A 227 -3.98 10.69 28.13
N ALA A 228 -3.58 10.45 26.88
CA ALA A 228 -2.77 9.28 26.52
C ALA A 228 -1.34 9.30 27.10
N HIS A 229 -0.81 10.48 27.43
CA HIS A 229 0.53 10.66 28.01
C HIS A 229 0.55 10.73 29.55
N ALA A 230 -0.60 10.86 30.20
CA ALA A 230 -0.73 11.00 31.66
C ALA A 230 -0.50 9.67 32.41
#